data_AF-A0A2G2FB30-F1
#
_entry.id   AF-A0A2G2FB30-F1
#
_cell.length_a   1.000
_cell.length_b   1.000
_cell.length_c   1.000
_cell.angle_alpha   90.00
_cell.angle_beta   90.00
_cell.angle_gamma   90.00
#
_symmetry.space_group_name_H-M   'P 1'
#
loop_
_entity.id
_entity.type
_entity.pdbx_description
1 polymer ?
#
loop_
_entity_poly.entity_id
_entity_poly.type
_entity_poly.pdbx_seq_one_letter_code
_entity_poly.pdbx_strand_id
1 'polypeptide(L)'
;MKTNELTYENWIEGKFELNSVYRKPDESQKDLPYKASPKSILEDELKKINLEQSKLFDTLVNVKETSSKLIDDFNKRFTESKFPESTLKIESNRIIAYLRGKRYNYSKEEVLIEKIGESLPKSYDLNHHNYINRRMKGFPKVFSFVPSPNSKYFNHKHYILPEVYGESLINLYEHISKFDNSIDPLRLFTDPYRSLFKDEPHNDFPDVFSSGYAYSLFIDLEEALIIPSETPKPGDYGLIYKMLVHDTAGAIKNDISLEKFYKFLNRVRDYKLNPTSRKPSFLELKLNIVSFFLREYFRQTRTINKDEIDQLVKHVIEQKAT
;
A
#
# COMPACT_ATOMS: atom_id res chain seq x y z
N MET A 1 0.36 -34.22 19.91
CA MET A 1 0.88 -35.04 18.81
C MET A 1 2.20 -35.66 19.24
N LYS A 2 2.42 -36.93 18.95
CA LYS A 2 3.72 -37.61 19.18
C LYS A 2 4.69 -37.29 18.02
N THR A 3 5.99 -37.39 18.25
CA THR A 3 7.02 -37.07 17.24
C THR A 3 6.85 -37.84 15.93
N ASN A 4 6.42 -39.11 15.99
CA ASN A 4 6.16 -39.94 14.81
C ASN A 4 4.95 -39.50 13.97
N GLU A 5 4.12 -38.58 14.49
CA GLU A 5 2.97 -38.01 13.78
C GLU A 5 3.33 -36.69 13.09
N LEU A 6 4.49 -36.09 13.40
CA LEU A 6 4.95 -34.82 12.83
C LEU A 6 5.67 -35.05 11.50
N THR A 7 4.92 -35.45 10.47
CA THR A 7 5.42 -35.75 9.12
C THR A 7 5.04 -34.65 8.12
N TYR A 8 5.75 -34.58 7.01
CA TYR A 8 5.46 -33.71 5.88
C TYR A 8 4.02 -33.88 5.38
N GLU A 9 3.56 -35.12 5.19
CA GLU A 9 2.19 -35.39 4.73
C GLU A 9 1.14 -34.86 5.69
N ASN A 10 1.34 -35.07 7.01
CA ASN A 10 0.42 -34.53 8.01
C ASN A 10 0.46 -32.98 8.07
N TRP A 11 1.59 -32.35 7.76
CA TRP A 11 1.67 -30.90 7.61
C TRP A 11 0.90 -30.42 6.36
N ILE A 12 1.08 -31.07 5.21
CA ILE A 12 0.36 -30.74 3.97
C ILE A 12 -1.15 -30.85 4.14
N GLU A 13 -1.62 -31.86 4.87
CA GLU A 13 -3.05 -32.03 5.18
C GLU A 13 -3.57 -31.01 6.22
N GLY A 14 -2.72 -30.17 6.79
CA GLY A 14 -3.09 -29.18 7.79
C GLY A 14 -3.41 -29.77 9.15
N LYS A 15 -2.90 -30.96 9.49
CA LYS A 15 -3.09 -31.60 10.82
C LYS A 15 -2.27 -30.92 11.91
N PHE A 16 -1.15 -30.29 11.54
CA PHE A 16 -0.36 -29.44 12.42
C PHE A 16 0.24 -28.27 11.64
N GLU A 17 0.69 -27.25 12.36
CA GLU A 17 1.45 -26.12 11.82
C GLU A 17 2.75 -25.92 12.59
N LEU A 18 3.71 -25.21 11.99
CA LEU A 18 4.88 -24.77 12.72
C LEU A 18 4.53 -23.62 13.68
N ASN A 19 5.24 -23.53 14.81
CA ASN A 19 5.01 -22.49 15.81
C ASN A 19 5.08 -21.06 15.25
N SER A 20 5.91 -20.86 14.21
CA SER A 20 6.11 -19.59 13.50
C SER A 20 4.94 -19.16 12.61
N VAL A 21 4.00 -20.05 12.31
CA VAL A 21 2.83 -19.71 11.49
C VAL A 21 1.91 -18.77 12.27
N TYR A 22 1.57 -17.64 11.69
CA TYR A 22 0.70 -16.64 12.31
C TYR A 22 -0.73 -17.16 12.43
N ARG A 23 -1.44 -16.71 13.47
CA ARG A 23 -2.85 -17.03 13.68
C ARG A 23 -3.69 -15.77 13.49
N LYS A 24 -4.80 -15.89 12.77
CA LYS A 24 -5.77 -14.80 12.62
C LYS A 24 -6.72 -14.72 13.84
N PRO A 25 -7.15 -13.52 14.27
CA PRO A 25 -7.94 -13.36 15.50
C PRO A 25 -9.36 -13.95 15.47
N ASP A 26 -9.97 -14.07 14.29
CA ASP A 26 -11.41 -14.32 14.16
C ASP A 26 -11.81 -15.79 13.96
N GLU A 27 -10.84 -16.71 13.92
CA GLU A 27 -11.14 -18.13 13.83
C GLU A 27 -11.43 -18.69 15.23
N SER A 28 -12.65 -19.22 15.38
CA SER A 28 -13.12 -19.85 16.61
C SER A 28 -12.06 -20.83 17.11
N GLN A 29 -11.73 -20.75 18.41
CA GLN A 29 -10.66 -21.56 19.01
C GLN A 29 -10.92 -23.07 18.96
N LYS A 30 -12.12 -23.50 18.56
CA LYS A 30 -12.49 -24.89 18.43
C LYS A 30 -11.96 -25.39 17.08
N ASP A 31 -11.15 -26.44 17.11
CA ASP A 31 -10.65 -27.20 15.94
C ASP A 31 -9.39 -26.68 15.22
N LEU A 32 -8.56 -25.89 15.90
CA LEU A 32 -7.25 -25.52 15.36
C LEU A 32 -6.22 -26.65 15.45
N PRO A 33 -5.41 -26.87 14.39
CA PRO A 33 -4.42 -27.93 14.38
C PRO A 33 -3.29 -27.70 15.39
N TYR A 34 -2.59 -28.77 15.76
CA TYR A 34 -1.49 -28.71 16.73
C TYR A 34 -0.36 -27.78 16.24
N LYS A 35 0.27 -27.02 17.14
CA LYS A 35 1.46 -26.22 16.81
C LYS A 35 2.74 -26.96 17.24
N ALA A 36 3.58 -27.27 16.27
CA ALA A 36 4.81 -28.02 16.46
C ALA A 36 6.05 -27.10 16.46
N SER A 37 6.96 -27.37 17.39
CA SER A 37 8.31 -26.79 17.35
C SER A 37 9.12 -27.49 16.25
N PRO A 38 9.88 -26.77 15.41
CA PRO A 38 10.76 -27.40 14.43
C PRO A 38 11.72 -28.44 15.05
N LYS A 39 12.15 -28.23 16.30
CA LYS A 39 13.02 -29.17 17.04
C LYS A 39 12.37 -30.50 17.37
N SER A 40 11.04 -30.59 17.32
CA SER A 40 10.29 -31.82 17.58
C SER A 40 10.03 -32.66 16.33
N ILE A 41 10.43 -32.18 15.15
CA ILE A 41 10.21 -32.82 13.85
C ILE A 41 11.52 -33.51 13.42
N LEU A 42 11.41 -34.71 12.84
CA LEU A 42 12.56 -35.40 12.26
C LEU A 42 13.18 -34.55 11.15
N GLU A 43 14.52 -34.56 11.05
CA GLU A 43 15.25 -33.65 10.17
C GLU A 43 14.83 -33.77 8.69
N ASP A 44 14.65 -35.00 8.20
CA ASP A 44 14.25 -35.24 6.80
C ASP A 44 12.82 -34.76 6.50
N GLU A 45 11.91 -34.89 7.47
CA GLU A 45 10.54 -34.38 7.33
C GLU A 45 10.53 -32.84 7.36
N LEU A 46 11.32 -32.23 8.26
CA LEU A 46 11.47 -30.78 8.32
C LEU A 46 12.09 -30.20 7.03
N LYS A 47 13.05 -30.90 6.41
CA LYS A 47 13.62 -30.50 5.11
C LYS A 47 12.55 -30.44 4.01
N LYS A 48 11.68 -31.44 3.94
CA LYS A 48 10.56 -31.47 2.97
C LYS A 48 9.58 -30.30 3.20
N ILE A 49 9.22 -30.06 4.46
CA ILE A 49 8.33 -28.93 4.84
C ILE A 49 8.96 -27.60 4.42
N ASN A 50 10.22 -27.36 4.79
CA ASN A 50 10.92 -26.11 4.45
C ASN A 50 11.03 -25.89 2.93
N LEU A 51 11.30 -26.95 2.17
CA LEU A 51 11.34 -26.89 0.71
C LEU A 51 9.98 -26.46 0.13
N GLU A 52 8.89 -27.04 0.63
CA GLU A 52 7.56 -26.71 0.16
C GLU A 52 7.11 -25.31 0.61
N GLN A 53 7.43 -24.89 1.83
CA GLN A 53 7.22 -23.51 2.29
C GLN A 53 7.92 -22.49 1.39
N SER A 54 9.15 -22.77 0.95
CA SER A 54 9.86 -21.91 -0.01
C SER A 54 9.12 -21.81 -1.34
N LYS A 55 8.69 -22.95 -1.92
CA LYS A 55 7.94 -22.95 -3.17
C LYS A 55 6.61 -22.20 -3.04
N LEU A 56 5.89 -22.41 -1.94
CA LEU A 56 4.63 -21.72 -1.67
C LEU A 56 4.84 -20.22 -1.51
N PHE A 57 5.92 -19.81 -0.84
CA PHE A 57 6.28 -18.40 -0.73
C PHE A 57 6.54 -17.78 -2.10
N ASP A 58 7.41 -18.39 -2.90
CA ASP A 58 7.71 -17.90 -4.25
C ASP A 58 6.48 -17.93 -5.16
N THR A 59 5.62 -18.92 -4.99
CA THR A 59 4.30 -18.98 -5.63
C THR A 59 3.45 -17.79 -5.20
N LEU A 60 3.29 -17.53 -3.90
CA LEU A 60 2.49 -16.39 -3.41
C LEU A 60 3.02 -15.05 -3.94
N VAL A 61 4.34 -14.88 -3.99
CA VAL A 61 4.97 -13.65 -4.51
C VAL A 61 4.80 -13.52 -6.02
N ASN A 62 5.08 -14.58 -6.79
CA ASN A 62 5.25 -14.51 -8.25
C ASN A 62 4.08 -15.10 -9.06
N VAL A 63 3.55 -16.24 -8.64
CA VAL A 63 2.62 -17.08 -9.42
C VAL A 63 1.16 -16.92 -8.96
N LYS A 64 0.94 -16.58 -7.69
CA LYS A 64 -0.38 -16.30 -7.08
C LYS A 64 -0.76 -14.83 -7.16
N GLU A 65 -0.16 -14.12 -8.13
CA GLU A 65 -0.62 -12.83 -8.64
C GLU A 65 -0.34 -11.60 -7.77
N THR A 66 0.30 -11.65 -6.60
CA THR A 66 0.51 -10.40 -5.84
C THR A 66 1.44 -9.44 -6.58
N SER A 67 2.65 -9.87 -6.96
CA SER A 67 3.55 -8.99 -7.73
C SER A 67 2.95 -8.66 -9.08
N SER A 68 2.37 -9.63 -9.78
CA SER A 68 1.76 -9.42 -11.09
C SER A 68 0.59 -8.43 -11.04
N LYS A 69 -0.35 -8.54 -10.10
CA LYS A 69 -1.45 -7.56 -9.92
C LYS A 69 -0.92 -6.17 -9.62
N LEU A 70 0.09 -6.05 -8.76
CA LEU A 70 0.71 -4.76 -8.44
C LEU A 70 1.41 -4.14 -9.66
N ILE A 71 2.09 -4.97 -10.47
CA ILE A 71 2.76 -4.57 -11.70
C ILE A 71 1.75 -4.20 -12.78
N ASP A 72 0.69 -4.98 -12.94
CA ASP A 72 -0.39 -4.74 -13.90
C ASP A 72 -1.15 -3.45 -13.55
N ASP A 73 -1.49 -3.23 -12.27
CA ASP A 73 -2.03 -1.97 -11.76
C ASP A 73 -1.11 -0.79 -12.10
N PHE A 74 0.18 -0.91 -11.79
CA PHE A 74 1.16 0.14 -12.11
C PHE A 74 1.25 0.39 -13.61
N ASN A 75 1.39 -0.64 -14.43
CA ASN A 75 1.50 -0.51 -15.88
C ASN A 75 0.24 0.15 -16.47
N LYS A 76 -0.94 -0.20 -15.95
CA LYS A 76 -2.20 0.44 -16.35
C LYS A 76 -2.18 1.94 -16.05
N ARG A 77 -1.88 2.31 -14.80
CA ARG A 77 -1.81 3.73 -14.39
C ARG A 77 -0.71 4.48 -15.15
N PHE A 78 0.46 3.88 -15.30
CA PHE A 78 1.59 4.50 -15.98
C PHE A 78 1.30 4.74 -17.47
N THR A 79 0.68 3.78 -18.16
CA THR A 79 0.37 3.91 -19.59
C THR A 79 -0.84 4.81 -19.87
N GLU A 80 -1.84 4.83 -18.98
CA GLU A 80 -3.05 5.66 -19.12
C GLU A 80 -2.86 7.10 -18.57
N SER A 81 -1.82 7.36 -17.78
CA SER A 81 -1.56 8.66 -17.17
C SER A 81 -1.03 9.68 -18.17
N LYS A 82 -1.49 10.94 -18.02
CA LYS A 82 -0.91 12.09 -18.72
C LYS A 82 0.42 12.56 -18.12
N PHE A 83 0.78 12.03 -16.93
CA PHE A 83 2.01 12.35 -16.20
C PHE A 83 2.74 11.06 -15.80
N PRO A 84 3.27 10.30 -16.77
CA PRO A 84 3.92 9.01 -16.50
C PRO A 84 5.14 9.14 -15.58
N GLU A 85 5.92 10.23 -15.71
CA GLU A 85 7.06 10.50 -14.83
C GLU A 85 6.63 10.74 -13.38
N SER A 86 5.52 11.45 -13.16
CA SER A 86 4.96 11.66 -11.81
C SER A 86 4.44 10.36 -11.24
N THR A 87 3.71 9.58 -12.04
CA THR A 87 3.17 8.25 -11.66
C THR A 87 4.29 7.32 -11.18
N LEU A 88 5.40 7.31 -11.91
CA LEU A 88 6.61 6.55 -11.57
C LEU A 88 7.23 7.03 -10.25
N LYS A 89 7.41 8.34 -10.06
CA LYS A 89 8.00 8.91 -8.84
C LYS A 89 7.12 8.67 -7.62
N ILE A 90 5.80 8.81 -7.76
CA ILE A 90 4.82 8.55 -6.69
C ILE A 90 4.89 7.09 -6.27
N GLU A 91 4.83 6.16 -7.23
CA GLU A 91 4.85 4.73 -6.94
C GLU A 91 6.19 4.30 -6.29
N SER A 92 7.32 4.76 -6.83
CA SER A 92 8.65 4.53 -6.29
C SER A 92 8.76 4.99 -4.83
N ASN A 93 8.30 6.22 -4.54
CA ASN A 93 8.32 6.75 -3.18
C ASN A 93 7.34 6.06 -2.25
N ARG A 94 6.15 5.67 -2.73
CA ARG A 94 5.19 4.88 -1.95
C ARG A 94 5.81 3.56 -1.50
N ILE A 95 6.52 2.87 -2.40
CA ILE A 95 7.21 1.63 -2.08
C ILE A 95 8.34 1.87 -1.07
N ILE A 96 9.19 2.88 -1.30
CA ILE A 96 10.27 3.25 -0.36
C ILE A 96 9.69 3.59 1.02
N ALA A 97 8.61 4.38 1.08
CA ALA A 97 7.94 4.73 2.33
C ALA A 97 7.35 3.50 3.02
N TYR A 98 6.78 2.56 2.26
CA TYR A 98 6.22 1.33 2.82
C TYR A 98 7.30 0.40 3.38
N LEU A 99 8.39 0.19 2.62
CA LEU A 99 9.46 -0.73 3.01
C LEU A 99 10.40 -0.11 4.07
N ARG A 100 10.69 1.19 4.01
CA ARG A 100 11.72 1.85 4.83
C ARG A 100 11.18 2.89 5.80
N GLY A 101 9.92 3.31 5.66
CA GLY A 101 9.31 4.35 6.48
C GLY A 101 9.11 3.93 7.95
N LYS A 102 8.90 4.92 8.82
CA LYS A 102 8.53 4.69 10.22
C LYS A 102 7.10 4.14 10.29
N ARG A 103 6.92 3.01 10.99
CA ARG A 103 5.66 2.41 11.45
C ARG A 103 4.43 2.92 10.70
N TYR A 104 4.04 2.22 9.63
CA TYR A 104 2.69 2.33 9.10
C TYR A 104 1.72 1.94 10.23
N ASN A 105 1.22 2.95 10.94
CA ASN A 105 0.25 2.76 12.00
C ASN A 105 -1.09 2.43 11.34
N TYR A 106 -1.30 1.17 10.97
CA TYR A 106 -2.59 0.67 10.50
C TYR A 106 -3.68 1.07 11.53
N SER A 107 -4.84 1.58 11.07
CA SER A 107 -5.98 1.89 11.95
C SER A 107 -6.56 0.59 12.53
N LYS A 108 -7.62 0.64 13.34
CA LYS A 108 -8.04 -0.49 14.21
C LYS A 108 -8.50 -1.77 13.48
N GLU A 109 -8.50 -1.82 12.16
CA GLU A 109 -9.01 -2.92 11.35
C GLU A 109 -8.03 -3.32 10.22
N GLU A 110 -8.30 -4.44 9.57
CA GLU A 110 -7.56 -4.99 8.43
C GLU A 110 -7.33 -3.93 7.35
N VAL A 111 -6.15 -3.91 6.74
CA VAL A 111 -5.89 -3.00 5.62
C VAL A 111 -6.19 -3.70 4.32
N LEU A 112 -7.25 -3.25 3.65
CA LEU A 112 -7.50 -3.63 2.27
C LEU A 112 -6.37 -3.07 1.39
N ILE A 113 -5.61 -3.96 0.76
CA ILE A 113 -4.68 -3.62 -0.30
C ILE A 113 -5.51 -3.46 -1.57
N GLU A 114 -6.08 -2.25 -1.76
CA GLU A 114 -7.05 -1.92 -2.80
C GLU A 114 -6.62 -2.42 -4.20
N LYS A 115 -5.31 -2.36 -4.50
CA LYS A 115 -4.73 -2.78 -5.78
C LYS A 115 -4.89 -4.27 -6.09
N ILE A 116 -5.01 -5.12 -5.07
CA ILE A 116 -5.10 -6.58 -5.23
C ILE A 116 -6.36 -7.18 -4.60
N GLY A 117 -7.14 -6.39 -3.86
CA GLY A 117 -8.38 -6.82 -3.22
C GLY A 117 -8.19 -7.74 -2.00
N GLU A 118 -6.96 -7.87 -1.50
CA GLU A 118 -6.61 -8.72 -0.35
C GLU A 118 -6.38 -7.87 0.90
N SER A 119 -6.54 -8.48 2.07
CA SER A 119 -6.39 -7.79 3.35
C SER A 119 -5.06 -8.14 4.03
N LEU A 120 -4.41 -7.15 4.64
CA LEU A 120 -3.27 -7.35 5.53
C LEU A 120 -3.70 -7.09 6.98
N PRO A 121 -3.72 -8.12 7.86
CA PRO A 121 -4.06 -7.91 9.26
C PRO A 121 -3.05 -7.03 9.99
N LYS A 122 -3.53 -6.00 10.69
CA LYS A 122 -2.67 -5.11 11.50
C LYS A 122 -1.83 -5.85 12.53
N SER A 123 -2.32 -6.96 13.10
CA SER A 123 -1.57 -7.77 14.05
C SER A 123 -0.24 -8.29 13.49
N TYR A 124 -0.06 -8.26 12.16
CA TYR A 124 1.14 -8.71 11.49
C TYR A 124 2.12 -7.58 11.14
N ASP A 125 1.82 -6.34 11.52
CA ASP A 125 2.68 -5.17 11.28
C ASP A 125 4.11 -5.36 11.81
N LEU A 126 4.23 -5.88 13.04
CA LEU A 126 5.53 -6.16 13.64
C LEU A 126 6.32 -7.20 12.82
N ASN A 127 5.63 -8.20 12.26
CA ASN A 127 6.26 -9.23 11.44
C ASN A 127 6.75 -8.66 10.12
N HIS A 128 5.93 -7.82 9.47
CA HIS A 128 6.33 -7.08 8.28
C HIS A 128 7.61 -6.28 8.54
N HIS A 129 7.61 -5.45 9.58
CA HIS A 129 8.75 -4.62 9.94
C HIS A 129 9.99 -5.46 10.26
N ASN A 130 9.84 -6.53 11.02
CA ASN A 130 10.93 -7.44 11.34
C ASN A 130 11.51 -8.09 10.09
N TYR A 131 10.65 -8.51 9.16
CA TYR A 131 11.07 -9.07 7.89
C TYR A 131 11.86 -8.06 7.06
N ILE A 132 11.32 -6.85 6.84
CA ILE A 132 12.01 -5.82 6.07
C ILE A 132 13.32 -5.38 6.73
N ASN A 133 13.36 -5.25 8.06
CA ASN A 133 14.58 -4.97 8.81
C ASN A 133 15.66 -6.05 8.60
N ARG A 134 15.26 -7.32 8.49
CA ARG A 134 16.20 -8.40 8.16
C ARG A 134 16.67 -8.31 6.72
N ARG A 135 15.76 -8.03 5.77
CA ARG A 135 16.12 -7.81 4.37
C ARG A 135 17.10 -6.65 4.20
N MET A 136 16.88 -5.52 4.88
CA MET A 136 17.80 -4.37 4.90
C MET A 136 19.21 -4.73 5.42
N LYS A 137 19.30 -5.69 6.33
CA LYS A 137 20.58 -6.19 6.86
C LYS A 137 21.22 -7.28 5.99
N GLY A 138 20.70 -7.55 4.79
CA GLY A 138 21.21 -8.56 3.88
C GLY A 138 20.90 -10.00 4.27
N PHE A 139 19.96 -10.23 5.19
CA PHE A 139 19.56 -11.60 5.51
C PHE A 139 18.74 -12.21 4.36
N PRO A 140 18.90 -13.53 4.10
CA PRO A 140 18.12 -14.23 3.11
C PRO A 140 16.63 -14.27 3.48
N LYS A 141 15.80 -14.56 2.47
CA LYS A 141 14.38 -14.85 2.66
C LYS A 141 14.21 -15.96 3.69
N VAL A 142 13.16 -15.84 4.50
CA VAL A 142 12.72 -16.86 5.45
C VAL A 142 11.30 -17.25 5.10
N PHE A 143 10.96 -18.53 5.31
CA PHE A 143 9.68 -19.10 4.86
C PHE A 143 8.98 -19.88 5.96
N SER A 144 9.57 -19.99 7.15
CA SER A 144 9.05 -20.82 8.24
C SER A 144 7.66 -20.39 8.76
N PHE A 145 7.25 -19.15 8.46
CA PHE A 145 5.92 -18.63 8.80
C PHE A 145 4.85 -19.02 7.76
N VAL A 146 5.24 -19.54 6.60
CA VAL A 146 4.30 -19.89 5.53
C VAL A 146 3.46 -21.06 6.03
N PRO A 147 2.13 -20.87 6.16
CA PRO A 147 1.24 -21.93 6.60
C PRO A 147 1.18 -23.07 5.57
N SER A 148 0.67 -24.22 6.00
CA SER A 148 0.31 -25.30 5.08
C SER A 148 -0.67 -24.81 3.99
N PRO A 149 -0.63 -25.37 2.77
CA PRO A 149 -1.63 -25.07 1.74
C PRO A 149 -3.08 -25.28 2.21
N ASN A 150 -3.29 -26.24 3.12
CA ASN A 150 -4.59 -26.58 3.69
C ASN A 150 -4.73 -26.07 5.13
N SER A 151 -4.00 -25.01 5.46
CA SER A 151 -4.00 -24.45 6.80
C SER A 151 -5.39 -23.98 7.23
N LYS A 152 -5.77 -24.37 8.43
CA LYS A 152 -6.92 -23.81 9.15
C LYS A 152 -6.56 -22.57 9.98
N TYR A 153 -5.30 -22.13 9.96
CA TYR A 153 -4.85 -20.94 10.70
C TYR A 153 -4.82 -19.68 9.82
N PHE A 154 -4.88 -19.85 8.49
CA PHE A 154 -4.67 -18.78 7.54
C PHE A 154 -5.48 -18.97 6.25
N ASN A 155 -6.39 -18.03 5.99
CA ASN A 155 -7.15 -18.01 4.74
C ASN A 155 -6.39 -17.26 3.63
N HIS A 156 -5.68 -18.00 2.79
CA HIS A 156 -4.96 -17.47 1.63
C HIS A 156 -5.81 -16.79 0.54
N LYS A 157 -7.15 -16.87 0.60
CA LYS A 157 -8.03 -16.19 -0.36
C LYS A 157 -8.37 -14.77 0.06
N HIS A 158 -8.21 -14.46 1.34
CA HIS A 158 -8.64 -13.19 1.91
C HIS A 158 -7.47 -12.41 2.51
N TYR A 159 -6.44 -13.13 2.98
CA TYR A 159 -5.26 -12.53 3.60
C TYR A 159 -3.99 -12.74 2.81
N ILE A 160 -3.21 -11.67 2.78
CA ILE A 160 -1.82 -11.70 2.33
C ILE A 160 -0.87 -11.78 3.53
N LEU A 161 0.20 -12.56 3.39
CA LEU A 161 1.29 -12.57 4.36
C LEU A 161 2.11 -11.28 4.21
N PRO A 162 2.50 -10.61 5.30
CA PRO A 162 3.25 -9.36 5.19
C PRO A 162 4.59 -9.49 4.48
N GLU A 163 5.25 -10.63 4.63
CA GLU A 163 6.51 -10.94 3.95
C GLU A 163 6.30 -11.13 2.44
N VAL A 164 5.17 -11.74 2.04
CA VAL A 164 4.78 -11.85 0.63
C VAL A 164 4.54 -10.46 0.05
N TYR A 165 3.75 -9.62 0.73
CA TYR A 165 3.49 -8.26 0.26
C TYR A 165 4.77 -7.42 0.17
N GLY A 166 5.67 -7.54 1.16
CA GLY A 166 6.98 -6.89 1.15
C GLY A 166 7.83 -7.27 -0.07
N GLU A 167 7.95 -8.57 -0.36
CA GLU A 167 8.67 -9.04 -1.56
C GLU A 167 7.99 -8.61 -2.86
N SER A 168 6.66 -8.60 -2.90
CA SER A 168 5.94 -8.12 -4.09
C SER A 168 6.15 -6.63 -4.36
N LEU A 169 6.28 -5.81 -3.32
CA LEU A 169 6.66 -4.40 -3.48
C LEU A 169 8.11 -4.23 -3.95
N ILE A 170 9.03 -5.10 -3.51
CA ILE A 170 10.41 -5.12 -4.00
C ILE A 170 10.44 -5.47 -5.49
N ASN A 171 9.72 -6.51 -5.90
CA ASN A 171 9.58 -6.89 -7.31
C ASN A 171 8.96 -5.75 -8.15
N LEU A 172 7.95 -5.05 -7.61
CA LEU A 172 7.39 -3.87 -8.27
C LEU A 172 8.43 -2.75 -8.41
N TYR A 173 9.25 -2.51 -7.38
CA TYR A 173 10.32 -1.50 -7.43
C TYR A 173 11.37 -1.82 -8.50
N GLU A 174 11.78 -3.08 -8.60
CA GLU A 174 12.67 -3.58 -9.67
C GLU A 174 12.04 -3.48 -11.06
N HIS A 175 10.71 -3.61 -11.15
CA HIS A 175 10.01 -3.37 -12.40
C HIS A 175 10.01 -1.89 -12.77
N ILE A 176 9.72 -1.00 -11.81
CA ILE A 176 9.70 0.45 -12.01
C ILE A 176 11.08 0.99 -12.41
N SER A 177 12.17 0.43 -11.89
CA SER A 177 13.53 0.86 -12.24
C SER A 177 13.88 0.66 -13.72
N LYS A 178 13.12 -0.15 -14.46
CA LYS A 178 13.30 -0.31 -15.92
C LYS A 178 12.86 0.94 -16.70
N PHE A 179 12.06 1.81 -16.08
CA PHE A 179 11.51 3.02 -16.70
C PHE A 179 12.27 4.29 -16.30
N ASP A 180 13.10 4.25 -15.24
CA ASP A 180 13.92 5.38 -14.78
C ASP A 180 15.25 4.89 -14.21
N ASN A 181 16.34 5.19 -14.91
CA ASN A 181 17.70 4.78 -14.55
C ASN A 181 18.23 5.44 -13.26
N SER A 182 17.56 6.46 -12.73
CA SER A 182 17.88 7.05 -11.44
C SER A 182 17.42 6.18 -10.25
N ILE A 183 16.49 5.25 -10.51
CA ILE A 183 16.02 4.27 -9.53
C ILE A 183 16.95 3.07 -9.54
N ASP A 184 17.69 2.91 -8.45
CA ASP A 184 18.59 1.76 -8.24
C ASP A 184 17.97 0.83 -7.19
N PRO A 185 17.46 -0.36 -7.58
CA PRO A 185 16.91 -1.34 -6.63
C PRO A 185 17.89 -1.76 -5.55
N LEU A 186 19.21 -1.73 -5.83
CA LEU A 186 20.23 -2.07 -4.83
C LEU A 186 20.32 -1.02 -3.73
N ARG A 187 19.97 0.25 -4.03
CA ARG A 187 19.93 1.35 -3.05
C ARG A 187 18.73 1.29 -2.10
N LEU A 188 17.73 0.46 -2.41
CA LEU A 188 16.57 0.28 -1.55
C LEU A 188 16.98 -0.18 -0.14
N PHE A 189 18.08 -0.92 -0.01
CA PHE A 189 18.51 -1.50 1.27
C PHE A 189 19.82 -0.92 1.83
N THR A 190 20.57 -0.12 1.07
CA THR A 190 21.91 0.33 1.47
C THR A 190 21.96 1.77 1.98
N ASP A 191 21.09 2.64 1.49
CA ASP A 191 21.09 4.04 1.92
C ASP A 191 20.27 4.23 3.22
N PRO A 192 20.54 5.27 4.04
CA PRO A 192 19.57 5.75 5.03
C PRO A 192 18.32 6.25 4.30
N TYR A 193 17.12 6.13 4.92
CA TYR A 193 15.88 6.65 4.32
C TYR A 193 16.08 8.13 3.98
N ARG A 194 16.30 8.39 2.69
CA ARG A 194 16.18 9.70 2.08
C ARG A 194 14.86 9.61 1.35
N SER A 195 13.85 10.24 1.94
CA SER A 195 12.72 10.69 1.12
C SER A 195 13.34 11.40 -0.09
N LEU A 196 12.93 11.03 -1.31
CA LEU A 196 13.30 11.81 -2.49
C LEU A 196 12.73 13.25 -2.41
N PHE A 197 11.90 13.55 -1.39
CA PHE A 197 11.21 14.82 -1.17
C PHE A 197 11.81 15.71 -0.08
N LYS A 198 13.13 15.67 0.17
CA LYS A 198 13.74 16.61 1.14
C LYS A 198 13.82 18.05 0.62
N ASP A 199 13.53 18.25 -0.66
CA ASP A 199 13.24 19.56 -1.24
C ASP A 199 11.72 19.65 -1.42
N GLU A 200 11.12 20.75 -0.97
CA GLU A 200 9.73 21.08 -1.30
C GLU A 200 9.54 20.92 -2.81
N PRO A 201 8.54 20.15 -3.27
CA PRO A 201 8.31 19.96 -4.71
C PRO A 201 8.20 21.32 -5.42
N HIS A 202 8.63 21.39 -6.67
CA HIS A 202 8.41 22.63 -7.41
C HIS A 202 6.91 22.85 -7.59
N ASN A 203 6.44 24.07 -7.29
CA ASN A 203 5.06 24.47 -7.53
C ASN A 203 4.97 25.17 -8.88
N ASP A 204 4.58 24.44 -9.92
CA ASP A 204 4.42 24.99 -11.28
C ASP A 204 3.30 26.04 -11.37
N PHE A 205 2.40 26.08 -10.37
CA PHE A 205 1.23 26.94 -10.36
C PHE A 205 1.09 27.66 -9.00
N PRO A 206 2.05 28.55 -8.66
CA PRO A 206 2.04 29.26 -7.39
C PRO A 206 0.85 30.20 -7.27
N ASP A 207 0.20 30.58 -8.36
CA ASP A 207 -1.03 31.36 -8.36
C ASP A 207 -2.26 30.57 -7.89
N VAL A 208 -2.17 29.24 -7.86
CA VAL A 208 -3.28 28.35 -7.49
C VAL A 208 -2.98 27.64 -6.17
N PHE A 209 -1.81 27.02 -6.06
CA PHE A 209 -1.44 26.21 -4.89
C PHE A 209 -0.57 27.00 -3.93
N SER A 210 -0.76 26.75 -2.63
CA SER A 210 -0.06 27.47 -1.55
C SER A 210 1.41 27.07 -1.40
N SER A 211 1.79 25.89 -1.89
CA SER A 211 3.13 25.31 -1.76
C SER A 211 3.37 24.22 -2.80
N GLY A 212 4.62 23.77 -2.91
CA GLY A 212 4.99 22.58 -3.68
C GLY A 212 4.27 21.32 -3.23
N TYR A 213 4.18 21.12 -1.92
CA TYR A 213 3.46 20.00 -1.32
C TYR A 213 1.96 20.05 -1.61
N ALA A 214 1.38 21.25 -1.70
CA ALA A 214 -0.02 21.41 -2.05
C ALA A 214 -0.30 21.09 -3.52
N TYR A 215 0.62 21.49 -4.42
CA TYR A 215 0.52 21.08 -5.82
C TYR A 215 0.69 19.56 -5.98
N SER A 216 1.63 18.95 -5.26
CA SER A 216 1.80 17.50 -5.23
C SER A 216 0.55 16.78 -4.75
N LEU A 217 -0.06 17.26 -3.65
CA LEU A 217 -1.31 16.70 -3.13
C LEU A 217 -2.43 16.71 -4.19
N PHE A 218 -2.52 17.77 -5.00
CA PHE A 218 -3.47 17.82 -6.11
C PHE A 218 -3.20 16.74 -7.16
N ILE A 219 -1.94 16.55 -7.58
CA ILE A 219 -1.55 15.54 -8.57
C ILE A 219 -1.87 14.13 -8.06
N ASP A 220 -1.53 13.83 -6.81
CA ASP A 220 -1.77 12.53 -6.18
C ASP A 220 -3.27 12.21 -6.10
N LEU A 221 -4.08 13.19 -5.71
CA LEU A 221 -5.54 13.05 -5.66
C LEU A 221 -6.15 12.93 -7.06
N GLU A 222 -5.62 13.65 -8.04
CA GLU A 222 -6.05 13.57 -9.43
C GLU A 222 -5.77 12.18 -10.00
N GLU A 223 -4.56 11.64 -9.84
CA GLU A 223 -4.20 10.31 -10.30
C GLU A 223 -5.11 9.24 -9.70
N ALA A 224 -5.30 9.28 -8.37
CA ALA A 224 -6.03 8.23 -7.66
C ALA A 224 -7.56 8.29 -7.83
N LEU A 225 -8.14 9.48 -8.02
CA LEU A 225 -9.61 9.65 -8.04
C LEU A 225 -10.18 9.87 -9.46
N ILE A 226 -9.36 10.32 -10.41
CA ILE A 226 -9.80 10.75 -11.74
C ILE A 226 -9.37 9.79 -12.84
N ILE A 227 -8.37 8.94 -12.60
CA ILE A 227 -7.97 7.90 -13.56
C ILE A 227 -8.64 6.56 -13.17
N PRO A 228 -9.93 6.32 -13.48
CA PRO A 228 -10.42 4.96 -13.61
C PRO A 228 -10.36 4.55 -15.08
N SER A 229 -9.63 3.48 -15.30
CA SER A 229 -9.66 2.69 -16.50
C SER A 229 -11.09 2.48 -17.05
N GLU A 230 -11.21 2.58 -18.37
CA GLU A 230 -12.33 2.09 -19.19
C GLU A 230 -13.62 2.92 -19.30
N THR A 231 -13.78 4.09 -18.65
CA THR A 231 -14.85 5.03 -19.09
C THR A 231 -14.40 6.49 -19.12
N PRO A 232 -14.74 7.26 -20.18
CA PRO A 232 -14.44 8.68 -20.31
C PRO A 232 -15.43 9.49 -19.45
N LYS A 233 -15.45 9.23 -18.15
CA LYS A 233 -16.26 10.00 -17.21
C LYS A 233 -15.40 11.11 -16.64
N PRO A 234 -15.91 12.36 -16.56
CA PRO A 234 -15.21 13.42 -15.87
C PRO A 234 -15.10 13.03 -14.39
N GLY A 235 -13.87 12.80 -13.91
CA GLY A 235 -13.65 12.48 -12.51
C GLY A 235 -14.11 13.61 -11.57
N ASP A 236 -14.17 13.29 -10.27
CA ASP A 236 -14.74 14.16 -9.24
C ASP A 236 -13.78 15.28 -8.81
N TYR A 237 -13.41 16.16 -9.73
CA TYR A 237 -12.61 17.36 -9.45
C TYR A 237 -13.28 18.31 -8.45
N GLY A 238 -14.62 18.22 -8.31
CA GLY A 238 -15.36 18.96 -7.29
C GLY A 238 -15.01 18.49 -5.88
N LEU A 239 -14.90 17.17 -5.66
CA LEU A 239 -14.35 16.60 -4.44
C LEU A 239 -12.91 17.07 -4.20
N ILE A 240 -12.02 16.94 -5.19
CA ILE A 240 -10.62 17.34 -5.05
C ILE A 240 -10.52 18.80 -4.62
N TYR A 241 -11.21 19.71 -5.33
CA TYR A 241 -11.26 21.13 -4.97
C TYR A 241 -11.70 21.35 -3.53
N LYS A 242 -12.80 20.73 -3.11
CA LYS A 242 -13.33 20.90 -1.75
C LYS A 242 -12.32 20.50 -0.66
N MET A 243 -11.53 19.45 -0.90
CA MET A 243 -10.52 19.02 0.07
C MET A 243 -9.32 19.96 0.08
N LEU A 244 -8.89 20.43 -1.08
CA LEU A 244 -7.73 21.30 -1.20
C LEU A 244 -8.00 22.72 -0.67
N VAL A 245 -9.22 23.24 -0.87
CA VAL A 245 -9.61 24.58 -0.43
C VAL A 245 -10.02 24.63 1.05
N HIS A 246 -10.26 23.48 1.68
CA HIS A 246 -10.66 23.41 3.09
C HIS A 246 -9.61 24.13 3.96
N ASP A 247 -10.02 25.02 4.86
CA ASP A 247 -9.13 25.90 5.65
C ASP A 247 -7.99 25.14 6.36
N THR A 248 -8.33 23.99 6.96
CA THR A 248 -7.35 23.08 7.57
C THR A 248 -6.29 22.55 6.60
N ALA A 249 -6.68 22.17 5.38
CA ALA A 249 -5.74 21.78 4.35
C ALA A 249 -4.97 23.00 3.82
N GLY A 250 -5.67 24.07 3.45
CA GLY A 250 -5.09 25.31 2.93
C GLY A 250 -4.17 25.08 1.74
N ALA A 251 -4.45 24.05 0.93
CA ALA A 251 -3.59 23.63 -0.18
C ALA A 251 -3.79 24.52 -1.42
N ILE A 252 -5.00 25.06 -1.60
CA ILE A 252 -5.29 26.09 -2.62
C ILE A 252 -5.42 27.45 -1.94
N LYS A 253 -5.01 28.51 -2.64
CA LYS A 253 -5.17 29.89 -2.16
C LYS A 253 -6.64 30.28 -1.99
N ASN A 254 -6.94 31.04 -0.93
CA ASN A 254 -8.32 31.38 -0.55
C ASN A 254 -9.11 32.17 -1.62
N ASP A 255 -8.43 32.86 -2.54
CA ASP A 255 -9.06 33.63 -3.62
C ASP A 255 -9.39 32.79 -4.87
N ILE A 256 -9.02 31.51 -4.87
CA ILE A 256 -9.29 30.57 -5.96
C ILE A 256 -10.64 29.94 -5.76
N SER A 257 -11.63 30.48 -6.47
CA SER A 257 -12.96 29.89 -6.57
C SER A 257 -12.93 28.59 -7.37
N LEU A 258 -13.99 27.78 -7.22
CA LEU A 258 -14.20 26.58 -8.03
C LEU A 258 -14.11 26.87 -9.53
N GLU A 259 -14.65 28.01 -9.98
CA GLU A 259 -14.58 28.43 -11.38
C GLU A 259 -13.13 28.71 -11.83
N LYS A 260 -12.35 29.43 -11.02
CA LYS A 260 -10.92 29.69 -11.30
C LYS A 260 -10.14 28.37 -11.33
N PHE A 261 -10.44 27.45 -10.41
CA PHE A 261 -9.82 26.13 -10.38
C PHE A 261 -10.13 25.32 -11.65
N TYR A 262 -11.37 25.32 -12.12
CA TYR A 262 -11.72 24.65 -13.38
C TYR A 262 -11.10 25.34 -14.61
N LYS A 263 -10.97 26.66 -14.63
CA LYS A 263 -10.21 27.38 -15.67
C LYS A 263 -8.74 26.95 -15.69
N PHE A 264 -8.13 26.78 -14.52
CA PHE A 264 -6.80 26.21 -14.38
C PHE A 264 -6.75 24.78 -14.96
N LEU A 265 -7.66 23.90 -14.58
CA LEU A 265 -7.71 22.52 -15.10
C LEU A 265 -7.85 22.48 -16.62
N ASN A 266 -8.74 23.30 -17.17
CA ASN A 266 -8.95 23.40 -18.62
C ASN A 266 -7.70 23.92 -19.35
N ARG A 267 -6.95 24.85 -18.75
CA ARG A 267 -5.69 25.35 -19.30
C ARG A 267 -4.59 24.29 -19.32
N VAL A 268 -4.50 23.48 -18.28
CA VAL A 268 -3.36 22.57 -18.06
C VAL A 268 -3.61 21.16 -18.59
N ARG A 269 -4.87 20.72 -18.69
CA ARG A 269 -5.22 19.34 -19.05
C ARG A 269 -5.72 19.15 -20.48
N ASP A 270 -6.02 20.23 -21.22
CA ASP A 270 -6.52 20.20 -22.61
C ASP A 270 -7.85 19.43 -22.82
N TYR A 271 -8.73 19.44 -21.80
CA TYR A 271 -10.12 18.98 -21.93
C TYR A 271 -11.06 20.02 -21.31
N LYS A 272 -12.24 20.20 -21.90
CA LYS A 272 -13.30 21.06 -21.34
C LYS A 272 -14.06 20.32 -20.25
N LEU A 273 -13.70 20.55 -18.98
CA LEU A 273 -14.44 20.05 -17.83
C LEU A 273 -15.58 21.00 -17.49
N ASN A 274 -16.80 20.44 -17.32
CA ASN A 274 -17.94 21.18 -16.78
C ASN A 274 -18.15 20.81 -15.30
N PRO A 275 -18.45 21.79 -14.42
CA PRO A 275 -18.52 21.59 -12.95
C PRO A 275 -19.71 20.76 -12.43
N THR A 276 -20.34 19.91 -13.26
CA THR A 276 -21.51 19.12 -12.87
C THR A 276 -21.29 17.63 -13.08
N SER A 277 -20.72 16.97 -12.08
CA SER A 277 -20.62 15.51 -11.99
C SER A 277 -20.84 15.08 -10.54
N ARG A 278 -22.11 15.08 -10.09
CA ARG A 278 -22.51 14.38 -8.86
C ARG A 278 -22.96 12.99 -9.26
N LYS A 279 -22.07 11.99 -9.25
CA LYS A 279 -22.49 10.59 -9.24
C LYS A 279 -21.70 9.74 -8.24
N PRO A 280 -22.38 8.80 -7.57
CA PRO A 280 -21.85 8.02 -6.48
C PRO A 280 -21.03 6.86 -7.05
N SER A 281 -19.71 6.91 -6.92
CA SER A 281 -18.90 5.70 -6.84
C SER A 281 -18.31 5.65 -5.43
N PHE A 282 -18.41 4.47 -4.81
CA PHE A 282 -18.04 4.11 -3.43
C PHE A 282 -17.44 5.25 -2.61
N LEU A 283 -18.33 6.04 -1.98
CA LEU A 283 -17.97 7.24 -1.21
C LEU A 283 -16.86 6.96 -0.21
N GLU A 284 -16.94 5.82 0.48
CA GLU A 284 -15.97 5.38 1.47
C GLU A 284 -14.56 5.17 0.91
N LEU A 285 -14.43 4.49 -0.23
CA LEU A 285 -13.15 4.30 -0.92
C LEU A 285 -12.50 5.64 -1.27
N LYS A 286 -13.28 6.57 -1.83
CA LYS A 286 -12.77 7.91 -2.14
C LYS A 286 -12.33 8.68 -0.90
N LEU A 287 -13.07 8.56 0.21
CA LEU A 287 -12.69 9.21 1.46
C LEU A 287 -11.43 8.57 2.07
N ASN A 288 -11.24 7.26 1.91
CA ASN A 288 -10.02 6.57 2.34
C ASN A 288 -8.80 7.02 1.54
N ILE A 289 -8.92 7.11 0.21
CA ILE A 289 -7.88 7.65 -0.69
C ILE A 289 -7.54 9.08 -0.29
N VAL A 290 -8.54 9.94 -0.13
CA VAL A 290 -8.34 11.33 0.32
C VAL A 290 -7.66 11.39 1.69
N SER A 291 -8.10 10.55 2.64
CA SER A 291 -7.52 10.47 3.98
C SER A 291 -6.05 10.12 3.92
N PHE A 292 -5.68 9.17 3.06
CA PHE A 292 -4.30 8.74 2.89
C PHE A 292 -3.40 9.91 2.46
N PHE A 293 -3.77 10.62 1.39
CA PHE A 293 -2.94 11.72 0.88
C PHE A 293 -2.93 12.95 1.79
N LEU A 294 -4.03 13.26 2.49
CA LEU A 294 -4.04 14.32 3.49
C LEU A 294 -3.10 14.02 4.68
N ARG A 295 -3.00 12.76 5.12
CA ARG A 295 -2.04 12.38 6.17
C ARG A 295 -0.62 12.68 5.77
N GLU A 296 -0.25 12.31 4.53
CA GLU A 296 1.10 12.59 4.02
C GLU A 296 1.34 14.09 3.89
N TYR A 297 0.39 14.85 3.33
CA TYR A 297 0.49 16.30 3.22
C TYR A 297 0.68 16.98 4.60
N PHE A 298 -0.10 16.59 5.62
CA PHE A 298 0.03 17.17 6.96
C PHE A 298 1.31 16.79 7.67
N ARG A 299 1.88 15.61 7.40
CA ARG A 299 3.23 15.26 7.89
C ARG A 299 4.30 16.19 7.36
N GLN A 300 4.18 16.64 6.11
CA GLN A 300 5.15 17.53 5.49
C GLN A 300 4.93 19.00 5.86
N THR A 301 3.69 19.40 6.12
CA THR A 301 3.33 20.83 6.23
C THR A 301 2.90 21.30 7.61
N ARG A 302 2.55 20.40 8.54
CA ARG A 302 1.96 20.77 9.85
C ARG A 302 2.68 20.13 11.03
N THR A 303 2.63 18.80 11.13
CA THR A 303 3.02 18.08 12.35
C THR A 303 3.36 16.64 12.04
N ILE A 304 4.24 16.04 12.84
CA ILE A 304 4.53 14.60 12.79
C ILE A 304 3.72 13.80 13.82
N ASN A 305 2.95 14.49 14.67
CA ASN A 305 2.11 13.84 15.68
C ASN A 305 0.91 13.16 15.00
N LYS A 306 0.81 11.85 15.18
CA LYS A 306 -0.20 11.03 14.52
C LYS A 306 -1.63 11.40 14.92
N ASP A 307 -1.89 11.60 16.21
CA ASP A 307 -3.24 11.88 16.70
C ASP A 307 -3.72 13.25 16.23
N GLU A 308 -2.80 14.21 16.16
CA GLU A 308 -3.04 15.53 15.57
C GLU A 308 -3.32 15.43 14.06
N ILE A 309 -2.52 14.68 13.31
CA ILE A 309 -2.77 14.42 11.89
C ILE A 309 -4.14 13.78 11.67
N ASP A 310 -4.49 12.75 12.44
CA ASP A 310 -5.77 12.05 12.29
C ASP A 310 -6.96 12.99 12.61
N GLN A 311 -6.81 13.92 13.55
CA GLN A 311 -7.79 14.98 13.81
C GLN A 311 -7.92 15.97 12.64
N LEU A 312 -6.80 16.42 12.08
CA LEU A 312 -6.78 17.33 10.92
C LEU A 312 -7.46 16.69 9.70
N VAL A 313 -7.14 15.43 9.42
CA VAL A 313 -7.75 14.67 8.31
C VAL A 313 -9.25 14.48 8.52
N LYS A 314 -9.64 14.06 9.72
CA LYS A 314 -11.05 13.91 10.09
C LYS A 314 -11.82 15.21 9.86
N HIS A 315 -11.25 16.33 10.29
CA HIS A 315 -11.89 17.64 10.14
C HIS A 315 -12.11 18.03 8.67
N VAL A 316 -11.11 17.80 7.79
CA VAL A 316 -11.25 18.05 6.35
C VAL A 316 -12.32 17.18 5.71
N ILE A 317 -12.46 15.93 6.16
CA ILE A 317 -13.37 14.93 5.58
C ILE A 317 -14.81 15.11 6.06
N GLU A 318 -15.02 15.44 7.34
CA GLU A 318 -16.34 15.56 7.96
C GLU A 318 -17.18 16.74 7.44
N GLN A 319 -16.56 17.79 6.87
CA GLN A 319 -17.28 18.88 6.20
C GLN A 319 -18.11 18.44 4.97
N LYS A 320 -18.04 17.16 4.55
CA LYS A 320 -18.88 16.59 3.49
C LYS A 320 -20.28 16.15 3.94
N ALA A 321 -20.64 16.25 5.22
CA ALA A 321 -21.97 15.85 5.71
C ALA A 321 -23.01 17.00 5.74
N THR A 322 -22.69 18.20 5.25
CA THR A 322 -23.59 19.36 5.19
C THR A 322 -23.69 19.98 3.80
#